data_AF-A0A163TGY7-F1
#
_entry.id   AF-A0A163TGY7-F1
#
_cell.length_a   1.000
_cell.length_b   1.000
_cell.length_c   1.000
_cell.angle_alpha   90.00
_cell.angle_beta   90.00
_cell.angle_gamma   90.00
#
_symmetry.space_group_name_H-M   'P 1'
#
loop_
_entity.id
_entity.type
_entity.pdbx_description
1 polymer ?
#
loop_
_entity_poly.entity_id
_entity_poly.type
_entity_poly.pdbx_seq_one_letter_code
_entity_poly.pdbx_strand_id
1 'polypeptide(L)'
;MESEAIDRKLTARQRDYLLLTVFVLARHHYIDRALTLVEGLLALGEDDEDILFAQVILNFLQGECSDALSGLDKLMQRDANATSAGRPQEKQVVQLYLRARCYCATGRRHEGEAIARRLTSYHTKEPA
;
A
#
# COMPACT_ATOMS: atom_id res chain seq x y z
N MET A 1 1.53 -15.71 -41.01
CA MET A 1 1.91 -15.88 -39.59
C MET A 1 1.48 -14.62 -38.88
N GLU A 2 0.19 -14.56 -38.56
CA GLU A 2 -0.37 -13.45 -37.80
C GLU A 2 0.11 -13.65 -36.36
N SER A 3 0.99 -12.76 -35.91
CA SER A 3 1.36 -12.66 -34.51
C SER A 3 0.10 -12.20 -33.77
N GLU A 4 -0.63 -13.15 -33.20
CA GLU A 4 -1.63 -12.88 -32.17
C GLU A 4 -0.94 -12.00 -31.13
N ALA A 5 -1.28 -10.71 -31.12
CA ALA A 5 -0.87 -9.83 -30.06
C ALA A 5 -1.55 -10.38 -28.81
N ILE A 6 -0.82 -11.19 -28.04
CA ILE A 6 -1.24 -11.60 -26.70
C ILE A 6 -1.63 -10.30 -26.02
N ASP A 7 -2.92 -10.13 -25.75
CA ASP A 7 -3.42 -9.02 -24.97
C ASP A 7 -2.70 -9.13 -23.62
N ARG A 8 -1.67 -8.30 -23.43
CA ARG A 8 -0.70 -8.44 -22.33
C ARG A 8 -1.30 -8.06 -20.98
N LYS A 9 -2.58 -7.72 -20.95
CA LYS A 9 -3.26 -7.21 -19.78
C LYS A 9 -3.90 -8.36 -19.01
N LEU A 10 -3.66 -8.41 -17.70
CA LEU A 10 -4.31 -9.40 -16.87
C LEU A 10 -5.80 -9.10 -16.79
N THR A 11 -6.61 -10.16 -16.82
CA THR A 11 -8.03 -10.05 -16.45
C THR A 11 -8.15 -9.69 -14.97
N ALA A 12 -9.24 -9.02 -14.58
CA ALA A 12 -9.49 -8.67 -13.17
C ALA A 12 -9.36 -9.89 -12.24
N ARG A 13 -9.92 -11.04 -12.65
CA ARG A 13 -9.83 -12.29 -11.88
C ARG A 13 -8.40 -12.80 -11.70
N GLN A 14 -7.55 -12.67 -12.72
CA GLN A 14 -6.14 -13.04 -12.60
C GLN A 14 -5.41 -12.11 -11.64
N ARG A 15 -5.68 -10.80 -11.74
CA ARG A 15 -5.12 -9.80 -10.82
C ARG A 15 -5.52 -10.08 -9.37
N ASP A 16 -6.81 -10.30 -9.12
CA ASP A 16 -7.33 -10.61 -7.77
C ASP A 16 -6.71 -11.89 -7.20
N TYR A 17 -6.57 -12.93 -8.02
CA TYR A 17 -5.94 -14.18 -7.60
C TYR A 17 -4.46 -13.99 -7.23
N LEU A 18 -3.73 -13.16 -7.99
CA LEU A 18 -2.33 -12.86 -7.72
C LEU A 18 -2.19 -11.99 -6.46
N LEU A 19 -3.05 -10.99 -6.25
CA LEU A 19 -3.09 -10.21 -5.00
C LEU A 19 -3.44 -11.07 -3.79
N LEU A 20 -4.38 -12.01 -3.91
CA LEU A 20 -4.66 -12.98 -2.86
C LEU A 20 -3.44 -13.86 -2.57
N THR A 21 -2.70 -14.25 -3.60
CA THR A 21 -1.45 -15.01 -3.46
C THR A 21 -0.38 -14.20 -2.72
N VAL A 22 -0.22 -12.92 -3.05
CA VAL A 22 0.66 -11.98 -2.31
C VAL A 22 0.29 -11.95 -0.83
N PHE A 23 -1.01 -11.79 -0.52
CA PHE A 23 -1.50 -11.80 0.85
C PHE A 23 -1.16 -13.11 1.59
N VAL A 24 -1.43 -14.27 0.97
CA VAL A 24 -1.14 -15.58 1.56
C VAL A 24 0.36 -15.74 1.82
N LEU A 25 1.21 -15.38 0.85
CA LEU A 25 2.67 -15.41 1.02
C LEU A 25 3.12 -14.54 2.19
N ALA A 26 2.62 -13.30 2.26
CA ALA A 26 2.94 -12.37 3.34
C ALA A 26 2.49 -12.91 4.71
N ARG A 27 1.28 -13.48 4.77
CA ARG A 27 0.71 -14.07 5.99
C ARG A 27 1.54 -15.23 6.54
N HIS A 28 2.20 -15.98 5.66
CA HIS A 28 3.12 -17.06 6.02
C HIS A 28 4.59 -16.62 6.11
N HIS A 29 4.84 -15.31 6.22
CA HIS A 29 6.19 -14.71 6.36
C HIS A 29 7.12 -14.93 5.16
N TYR A 30 6.58 -15.28 3.98
CA TYR A 30 7.35 -15.36 2.73
C TYR A 30 7.41 -13.98 2.04
N ILE A 31 7.94 -12.98 2.74
CA ILE A 31 7.86 -11.57 2.31
C ILE A 31 8.60 -11.35 0.98
N ASP A 32 9.79 -11.91 0.82
CA ASP A 32 10.58 -11.73 -0.41
C ASP A 32 9.87 -12.29 -1.65
N ARG A 33 9.17 -13.43 -1.49
CA ARG A 33 8.38 -14.03 -2.58
C ARG A 33 7.15 -13.19 -2.90
N ALA A 34 6.48 -12.68 -1.88
CA ALA A 34 5.36 -11.76 -2.05
C ALA A 34 5.81 -10.49 -2.79
N LEU A 35 6.97 -9.95 -2.43
CA LEU A 35 7.53 -8.75 -3.06
C LEU A 35 7.90 -9.01 -4.52
N THR A 36 8.58 -10.12 -4.81
CA THR A 36 8.90 -10.54 -6.19
C THR A 36 7.65 -10.61 -7.07
N LEU A 37 6.54 -11.13 -6.52
CA LEU A 37 5.29 -11.23 -7.27
C LEU A 37 4.67 -9.85 -7.55
N VAL A 38 4.69 -8.94 -6.56
CA VAL A 38 4.21 -7.57 -6.72
C VAL A 38 5.06 -6.78 -7.72
N GLU A 39 6.39 -6.90 -7.64
CA GLU A 39 7.30 -6.28 -8.61
C GLU A 39 7.06 -6.80 -10.03
N GLY A 40 6.78 -8.09 -10.17
CA GLY A 40 6.38 -8.69 -11.45
C GLY A 40 5.09 -8.09 -12.01
N LEU A 41 4.07 -7.89 -11.16
CA LEU A 41 2.81 -7.24 -11.56
C LEU A 41 3.05 -5.80 -12.03
N LEU A 42 3.84 -5.03 -11.28
CA LEU A 42 4.19 -3.66 -11.64
C LEU A 42 5.00 -3.59 -12.94
N ALA A 43 5.92 -4.55 -13.16
CA ALA A 43 6.70 -4.64 -14.40
C ALA A 43 5.84 -4.99 -15.63
N LEU A 44 4.70 -5.65 -15.43
CA LEU A 44 3.70 -5.89 -16.47
C LEU A 44 2.81 -4.66 -16.74
N GLY A 45 3.01 -3.57 -16.01
CA GLY A 45 2.20 -2.35 -16.13
C GLY A 45 0.89 -2.40 -15.36
N GLU A 46 0.71 -3.38 -14.47
CA GLU A 46 -0.42 -3.42 -13.55
C GLU A 46 -0.12 -2.47 -12.38
N ASP A 47 -0.46 -1.19 -12.55
CA ASP A 47 -0.18 -0.13 -11.59
C ASP A 47 -1.39 0.24 -10.72
N ASP A 48 -2.25 -0.74 -10.45
CA ASP A 48 -3.45 -0.61 -9.61
C ASP A 48 -3.09 -0.12 -8.19
N GLU A 49 -3.98 0.64 -7.56
CA GLU A 49 -3.80 1.15 -6.20
C GLU A 49 -3.54 0.01 -5.21
N ASP A 50 -4.25 -1.10 -5.35
CA ASP A 50 -4.10 -2.26 -4.45
C ASP A 50 -2.74 -2.95 -4.60
N ILE A 51 -2.17 -2.97 -5.81
CA ILE A 51 -0.83 -3.53 -6.08
C ILE A 51 0.25 -2.62 -5.47
N LEU A 52 0.13 -1.31 -5.68
CA LEU A 52 1.05 -0.34 -5.08
C LEU A 52 0.98 -0.36 -3.55
N PHE A 53 -0.22 -0.49 -2.98
CA PHE A 53 -0.40 -0.56 -1.55
C PHE A 53 0.13 -1.87 -0.96
N ALA A 54 -0.03 -2.99 -1.67
CA ALA A 54 0.62 -4.24 -1.31
C ALA A 54 2.16 -4.08 -1.27
N GLN A 55 2.76 -3.42 -2.26
CA GLN A 55 4.21 -3.15 -2.27
C GLN A 55 4.65 -2.36 -1.02
N VAL A 56 3.91 -1.30 -0.67
CA VAL A 56 4.17 -0.48 0.52
C VAL A 56 4.16 -1.32 1.80
N ILE A 57 3.14 -2.17 1.96
CA ILE A 57 3.01 -3.03 3.14
C ILE A 57 4.19 -4.01 3.21
N LEU A 58 4.58 -4.61 2.09
CA LEU A 58 5.68 -5.58 2.04
C LEU A 58 7.03 -4.93 2.38
N ASN A 59 7.33 -3.76 1.82
CA ASN A 59 8.53 -2.98 2.15
C ASN A 59 8.55 -2.62 3.64
N PHE A 60 7.41 -2.19 4.19
CA PHE A 60 7.29 -1.94 5.63
C PHE A 60 7.57 -3.20 6.47
N LEU A 61 7.03 -4.36 6.06
CA LEU A 61 7.24 -5.62 6.77
C LEU A 61 8.69 -6.12 6.71
N GLN A 62 9.45 -5.80 5.65
CA GLN A 62 10.89 -6.05 5.59
C GLN A 62 11.73 -5.06 6.41
N GLY A 63 11.13 -3.96 6.88
CA GLY A 63 11.83 -2.89 7.57
C GLY A 63 12.36 -1.78 6.65
N GLU A 64 12.10 -1.87 5.36
CA GLU A 64 12.49 -0.89 4.33
C GLU A 64 11.58 0.35 4.37
N CYS A 65 11.71 1.12 5.46
CA CYS A 65 10.85 2.26 5.77
C CYS A 65 10.97 3.38 4.73
N SER A 66 12.13 3.56 4.10
CA SER A 66 12.34 4.57 3.06
C SER A 66 11.49 4.26 1.82
N ASP A 67 11.50 3.01 1.37
CA ASP A 67 10.75 2.58 0.19
C ASP A 67 9.25 2.53 0.46
N ALA A 68 8.84 2.12 1.66
CA ALA A 68 7.46 2.22 2.10
C ALA A 68 6.95 3.67 2.08
N LEU A 69 7.75 4.63 2.56
CA LEU A 69 7.39 6.07 2.53
C LEU A 69 7.27 6.59 1.09
N SER A 70 8.22 6.24 0.21
CA SER A 70 8.17 6.60 -1.21
C SER A 70 6.90 6.09 -1.89
N GLY A 71 6.51 4.84 -1.61
CA GLY A 71 5.25 4.27 -2.12
C GLY A 71 4.00 4.96 -1.55
N LEU A 72 4.00 5.28 -0.25
CA LEU A 72 2.91 6.04 0.38
C LEU A 72 2.73 7.43 -0.24
N ASP A 73 3.82 8.13 -0.55
CA ASP A 73 3.74 9.43 -1.21
C ASP A 73 3.11 9.33 -2.61
N LYS A 74 3.39 8.26 -3.37
CA LYS A 74 2.73 7.99 -4.66
C LYS A 74 1.23 7.73 -4.51
N LEU A 75 0.84 6.91 -3.53
CA LEU A 75 -0.57 6.61 -3.25
C LEU A 75 -1.33 7.87 -2.83
N MET A 76 -0.76 8.67 -1.93
CA MET A 76 -1.39 9.91 -1.47
C MET A 76 -1.53 10.96 -2.58
N GLN A 77 -0.60 11.01 -3.55
CA GLN A 77 -0.75 11.88 -4.72
C GLN A 77 -1.93 11.46 -5.61
N ARG A 78 -2.22 10.14 -5.70
CA ARG A 78 -3.40 9.64 -6.44
C ARG A 78 -4.69 9.98 -5.69
N ASP A 79 -4.70 9.78 -4.37
CA ASP A 79 -5.84 10.10 -3.51
C ASP A 79 -6.14 11.60 -3.40
N ALA A 80 -5.13 12.47 -3.47
CA ALA A 80 -5.33 13.93 -3.42
C ALA A 80 -6.22 14.45 -4.58
N ASN A 81 -6.31 13.70 -5.68
CA ASN A 81 -7.21 13.99 -6.79
C ASN A 81 -8.63 13.47 -6.56
N ALA A 82 -8.83 12.59 -5.58
CA ALA A 82 -10.13 12.09 -5.13
C ALA A 82 -10.62 12.94 -3.95
N THR A 83 -11.51 13.90 -4.23
CA THR A 83 -12.09 14.80 -3.22
C THR A 83 -12.78 14.00 -2.09
N SER A 84 -12.13 13.82 -0.94
CA SER A 84 -12.75 13.17 0.23
C SER A 84 -12.91 14.15 1.40
N ALA A 85 -14.01 14.89 1.42
CA ALA A 85 -14.48 15.58 2.61
C ALA A 85 -15.18 14.55 3.52
N GLY A 86 -14.48 13.99 4.52
CA GLY A 86 -15.07 12.97 5.40
C GLY A 86 -14.08 12.27 6.33
N ARG A 87 -14.57 11.27 7.08
CA ARG A 87 -13.77 10.37 7.92
C ARG A 87 -12.84 9.55 7.02
N PRO A 88 -11.56 9.35 7.39
CA PRO A 88 -10.66 8.53 6.59
C PRO A 88 -11.20 7.10 6.49
N GLN A 89 -11.19 6.54 5.28
CA GLN A 89 -11.51 5.13 5.06
C GLN A 89 -10.44 4.24 5.73
N GLU A 90 -10.75 2.97 5.97
CA GLU A 90 -9.83 2.03 6.63
C GLU A 90 -8.44 2.00 5.96
N LYS A 91 -8.38 2.00 4.62
CA LYS A 91 -7.12 2.07 3.87
C LYS A 91 -6.30 3.32 4.22
N GLN A 92 -6.93 4.49 4.29
CA GLN A 92 -6.25 5.75 4.65
C GLN A 92 -5.75 5.72 6.10
N VAL A 93 -6.49 5.10 7.03
CA VAL A 93 -6.02 4.90 8.41
C VAL A 93 -4.76 4.03 8.44
N VAL A 94 -4.74 2.93 7.69
CA VAL A 94 -3.55 2.07 7.59
C VAL A 94 -2.37 2.81 6.95
N GLN A 95 -2.59 3.56 5.85
CA GLN A 95 -1.54 4.38 5.23
C GLN A 95 -0.94 5.39 6.21
N LEU A 96 -1.77 6.13 6.96
CA LEU A 96 -1.32 7.09 7.97
C LEU A 96 -0.56 6.39 9.10
N TYR A 97 -1.01 5.21 9.53
CA TYR A 97 -0.32 4.41 10.54
C TYR A 97 1.07 4.00 10.07
N LEU A 98 1.18 3.44 8.86
CA LEU A 98 2.46 3.03 8.27
C LEU A 98 3.40 4.24 8.14
N ARG A 99 2.88 5.38 7.65
CA ARG A 99 3.65 6.63 7.55
C ARG A 99 4.20 7.07 8.90
N ALA A 100 3.36 7.07 9.93
CA ALA A 100 3.77 7.45 11.29
C ALA A 100 4.87 6.53 11.82
N ARG A 101 4.72 5.21 11.63
CA ARG A 101 5.71 4.21 12.05
C ARG A 101 7.05 4.40 11.33
N CYS A 102 7.03 4.55 10.00
CA CYS A 102 8.24 4.77 9.21
C CYS A 102 8.95 6.07 9.59
N TYR A 103 8.22 7.16 9.86
CA TYR A 103 8.82 8.40 10.35
C TYR A 103 9.49 8.25 11.71
N CYS A 104 8.88 7.53 12.65
CA CYS A 104 9.54 7.21 13.91
C CYS A 104 10.82 6.37 13.70
N ALA A 105 10.79 5.40 12.79
CA ALA A 105 11.93 4.52 12.51
C ALA A 105 13.09 5.24 11.80
N THR A 106 12.79 6.27 11.00
CA THR A 106 13.78 7.03 10.21
C THR A 106 14.26 8.32 10.89
N GLY A 107 14.00 8.49 12.19
CA GLY A 107 14.45 9.65 12.98
C GLY A 107 13.55 10.89 12.88
N ARG A 108 12.50 10.87 12.06
CA ARG A 108 11.47 11.92 11.93
C ARG A 108 10.37 11.78 12.98
N ARG A 109 10.75 11.52 14.22
CA ARG A 109 9.83 11.13 15.31
C ARG A 109 8.71 12.15 15.56
N HIS A 110 9.03 13.44 15.56
CA HIS A 110 8.03 14.49 15.81
C HIS A 110 6.89 14.46 14.78
N GLU A 111 7.21 14.18 13.52
CA GLU A 111 6.22 14.09 12.44
C GLU A 111 5.38 12.83 12.57
N GLY A 112 6.01 11.70 12.91
CA GLY A 112 5.31 10.45 13.18
C GLY A 112 4.32 10.56 14.35
N GLU A 113 4.74 11.19 15.45
CA GLU A 113 3.88 11.43 16.61
C GLU A 113 2.71 12.37 16.29
N ALA A 114 2.93 13.41 15.47
CA ALA A 114 1.85 14.30 15.04
C ALA A 114 0.77 13.54 14.24
N ILE A 115 1.17 12.63 13.36
CA ILE A 115 0.23 11.78 12.60
C ILE A 115 -0.50 10.80 13.54
N ALA A 116 0.21 10.15 14.46
CA ALA A 116 -0.38 9.22 15.41
C ALA A 116 -1.46 9.88 16.29
N ARG A 117 -1.24 11.11 16.76
CA ARG A 117 -2.23 11.87 17.55
C ARG A 117 -3.50 12.16 16.74
N ARG A 118 -3.38 12.44 15.44
CA ARG A 118 -4.54 12.61 14.56
C ARG A 118 -5.34 11.32 14.46
N LEU A 119 -4.66 10.18 14.27
CA LEU A 119 -5.32 8.87 14.22
C LEU A 119 -6.13 8.56 15.48
N THR A 120 -5.57 8.80 16.67
CA THR A 120 -6.31 8.57 17.93
C THR A 120 -7.53 9.48 18.06
N SER A 121 -7.46 10.72 17.56
CA SER A 121 -8.59 11.66 17.63
C SER A 121 -9.79 11.26 16.76
N TYR A 122 -9.58 10.44 15.72
CA TYR A 122 -10.66 9.91 14.88
C TYR A 122 -11.41 8.72 15.53
N HIS A 123 -10.81 8.06 16.52
CA HIS A 123 -11.47 6.97 17.26
C HIS A 123 -12.23 7.48 18.49
N THR A 124 -11.83 8.60 19.09
CA THR A 124 -12.49 9.15 20.29
C THR A 124 -13.78 9.94 20.01
N LYS A 125 -14.14 10.16 18.74
CA LYS A 125 -15.40 10.80 18.34
C LYS A 125 -16.46 9.76 17.94
N GLU A 126 -16.78 8.82 18.83
CA GLU A 126 -18.01 8.03 18.72
C GLU A 126 -19.18 8.85 19.29
N PRO A 127 -20.25 9.13 18.53
CA PRO A 127 -21.49 9.58 19.13
C PRO A 127 -22.11 8.41 19.91
N ALA A 128 -22.45 8.67 21.16
CA ALA A 128 -23.30 7.80 21.98
C ALA A 128 -24.71 7.67 21.38
#